data_AF-A0A7C7KSI8-F1
#
_entry.id   AF-A0A7C7KSI8-F1
#
_cell.length_a   1.000
_cell.length_b   1.000
_cell.length_c   1.000
_cell.angle_alpha   90.00
_cell.angle_beta   90.00
_cell.angle_gamma   90.00
#
_symmetry.space_group_name_H-M   'P 1'
#
loop_
_entity.id
_entity.type
_entity.pdbx_description
1 polymer ?
#
loop_
_entity_poly.entity_id
_entity_poly.type
_entity_poly.pdbx_seq_one_letter_code
_entity_poly.pdbx_strand_id
1 'polypeptide(L)' 'FAMSQRDHLKIYMSMGEFGAVSRIDSFIFGSIFTYTFTQNPAAPGQLDLLTLKTILKVLYP' A
#
# COMPACT_ATOMS: atom_id res chain seq x y z
N PHE A 1 0.71 -20.19 17.77
CA PHE A 1 1.33 -19.29 16.76
C PHE A 1 1.17 -17.86 17.24
N ALA A 2 2.29 -17.18 17.50
CA ALA A 2 2.38 -16.07 18.44
C ALA A 2 1.55 -14.83 18.07
N MET A 3 0.54 -14.55 18.88
CA MET A 3 -0.26 -13.33 18.87
C MET A 3 0.28 -12.36 19.92
N SER A 4 1.56 -11.95 19.80
CA SER A 4 2.29 -11.21 20.87
C SER A 4 3.02 -9.94 20.38
N GLN A 5 2.69 -9.39 19.21
CA GLN A 5 3.35 -8.20 18.66
C GLN A 5 2.33 -7.15 18.17
N ARG A 6 1.31 -6.82 18.98
CA ARG A 6 0.10 -6.08 18.53
C ARG A 6 0.02 -4.60 18.96
N ASP A 7 1.11 -3.95 19.35
CA ASP A 7 1.05 -2.52 19.74
C ASP A 7 1.68 -1.55 18.73
N HIS A 8 2.10 -2.03 17.56
CA HIS A 8 2.74 -1.19 16.55
C HIS A 8 1.92 -1.16 15.27
N LEU A 9 1.79 0.06 14.71
CA LEU A 9 1.21 0.27 13.39
C LEU A 9 2.09 -0.42 12.35
N LYS A 10 1.46 -1.15 11.42
CA LYS A 10 2.17 -1.96 10.43
C LYS A 10 1.94 -1.43 9.03
N ILE A 11 2.94 -1.60 8.19
CA ILE A 11 2.93 -1.20 6.80
C ILE A 11 3.37 -2.42 6.00
N TYR A 12 2.55 -2.82 5.03
CA TYR A 12 2.85 -3.96 4.16
C TYR A 12 2.80 -3.52 2.71
N MET A 13 3.78 -3.97 1.94
CA MET A 13 3.80 -3.81 0.50
C MET A 13 4.78 -4.80 -0.11
N SER A 14 4.35 -5.45 -1.17
CA SER A 14 5.18 -6.23 -2.08
C SER A 14 5.72 -5.32 -3.19
N MET A 15 7.00 -5.42 -3.51
CA MET A 15 7.63 -4.65 -4.57
C MET A 15 7.48 -5.35 -5.93
N GLY A 16 7.72 -4.62 -7.00
CA GLY A 16 7.64 -5.11 -8.39
C GLY A 16 6.25 -4.99 -8.98
N GLU A 17 6.12 -5.20 -10.29
CA GLU A 17 4.84 -5.02 -11.00
C GLU A 17 3.71 -5.88 -10.40
N PHE A 18 3.98 -7.16 -10.14
CA PHE A 18 3.00 -8.04 -9.49
C PHE A 18 2.65 -7.61 -8.06
N GLY A 19 3.59 -6.97 -7.37
CA GLY A 19 3.39 -6.45 -6.01
C GLY A 19 2.58 -5.15 -5.96
N ALA A 20 2.35 -4.47 -7.08
CA ALA A 20 1.66 -3.18 -7.12
C ALA A 20 0.24 -3.25 -6.53
N VAL A 21 -0.46 -4.38 -6.67
CA VAL A 21 -1.79 -4.61 -6.09
C VAL A 21 -1.77 -4.52 -4.56
N SER A 22 -0.67 -4.95 -3.92
CA SER A 22 -0.54 -4.86 -2.46
C SER A 22 -0.64 -3.43 -1.95
N ARG A 23 -0.29 -2.44 -2.78
CA ARG A 23 -0.31 -1.02 -2.40
C ARG A 23 -1.72 -0.44 -2.31
N ILE A 24 -2.74 -1.15 -2.83
CA ILE A 24 -4.13 -0.72 -2.80
C ILE A 24 -5.02 -1.62 -1.93
N ASP A 25 -4.69 -2.90 -1.78
CA ASP A 25 -5.49 -3.86 -1.01
C ASP A 25 -5.00 -4.05 0.44
N SER A 26 -3.73 -3.74 0.76
CA SER A 26 -3.13 -4.11 2.06
C SER A 26 -3.80 -3.46 3.28
N PHE A 27 -4.59 -2.42 3.07
CA PHE A 27 -5.41 -1.81 4.12
C PHE A 27 -6.39 -2.81 4.75
N ILE A 28 -6.96 -3.74 3.96
CA ILE A 28 -7.86 -4.78 4.49
C ILE A 28 -7.13 -5.78 5.40
N PHE A 29 -5.81 -5.89 5.26
CA PHE A 29 -4.94 -6.74 6.07
C PHE A 29 -4.26 -5.97 7.21
N GLY A 30 -4.63 -4.71 7.44
CA GLY A 30 -4.13 -3.89 8.54
C GLY A 30 -2.85 -3.09 8.23
N SER A 31 -2.49 -2.91 6.96
CA SER A 31 -1.52 -1.87 6.59
C SER A 31 -2.14 -0.49 6.79
N ILE A 32 -1.45 0.41 7.48
CA ILE A 32 -2.03 1.70 7.87
C ILE A 32 -1.86 2.81 6.82
N PHE A 33 -0.90 2.67 5.91
CA PHE A 33 -0.72 3.55 4.76
C PHE A 33 0.02 2.84 3.62
N THR A 34 0.16 3.53 2.50
CA THR A 34 0.90 3.07 1.32
C THR A 34 1.72 4.21 0.74
N TYR A 35 2.73 3.89 -0.09
CA TYR A 35 3.61 4.86 -0.72
C TYR A 35 3.29 5.05 -2.20
N THR A 36 3.45 6.29 -2.66
CA THR A 36 3.19 6.76 -4.02
C THR A 36 4.32 7.67 -4.50
N PHE A 37 4.32 8.10 -5.76
CA PHE A 37 5.26 9.08 -6.29
C PHE A 37 4.59 10.20 -7.10
N THR A 38 5.29 11.32 -7.28
CA THR A 38 4.86 12.48 -8.10
C THR A 38 5.72 12.72 -9.34
N GLN A 39 7.01 12.34 -9.30
CA GLN A 39 7.93 12.47 -10.44
C GLN A 39 8.40 11.09 -10.90
N ASN A 40 9.38 10.52 -10.19
CA ASN A 40 9.92 9.20 -10.47
C ASN A 40 9.56 8.23 -9.34
N PRO A 41 9.26 6.96 -9.64
CA PRO A 41 9.07 5.94 -8.62
C PRO A 41 10.39 5.70 -7.86
N ALA A 42 10.31 5.74 -6.53
CA ALA A 42 11.40 5.38 -5.62
C ALA A 42 11.53 3.86 -5.41
N ALA A 43 10.49 3.08 -5.74
CA ALA A 43 10.48 1.63 -5.62
C ALA A 43 9.68 0.95 -6.75
N PRO A 44 10.05 -0.27 -7.16
CA PRO A 44 9.30 -1.01 -8.18
C PRO A 44 7.84 -1.26 -7.78
N GLY A 45 6.94 -1.15 -8.76
CA GLY A 45 5.51 -1.36 -8.57
C GLY A 45 4.79 -0.23 -7.82
N GLN A 46 5.41 0.95 -7.63
CA GLN A 46 4.68 2.12 -7.14
C GLN A 46 3.69 2.64 -8.18
N LEU A 47 2.59 3.18 -7.69
CA LEU A 47 1.57 3.87 -8.48
C LEU A 47 1.78 5.38 -8.37
N ASP A 48 1.42 6.13 -9.42
CA ASP A 48 1.44 7.59 -9.35
C ASP A 48 0.35 8.12 -8.40
N LEU A 49 0.56 9.31 -7.86
CA LEU A 49 -0.32 9.92 -6.86
C LEU A 49 -1.78 10.02 -7.31
N LEU A 50 -2.05 10.41 -8.55
CA LEU A 50 -3.42 10.64 -9.02
C LEU A 50 -4.15 9.31 -9.24
N THR A 51 -3.48 8.33 -9.83
CA THR A 51 -4.02 6.97 -10.01
C THR A 51 -4.30 6.32 -8.67
N LEU A 52 -3.32 6.33 -7.76
CA LEU A 52 -3.50 5.74 -6.43
C LEU A 52 -4.65 6.40 -5.68
N LYS A 53 -4.69 7.74 -5.65
CA LYS A 53 -5.77 8.48 -4.98
C LYS A 53 -7.14 8.12 -5.54
N THR A 54 -7.24 7.96 -6.86
CA THR A 54 -8.49 7.62 -7.54
C THR A 54 -8.95 6.21 -7.14
N ILE A 55 -8.04 5.24 -7.18
CA ILE A 55 -8.33 3.86 -6.77
C ILE A 55 -8.74 3.79 -5.30
N LEU A 56 -7.98 4.43 -4.41
CA LEU A 56 -8.27 4.39 -2.98
C LEU A 56 -9.63 5.02 -2.64
N LYS A 57 -10.04 6.09 -3.34
CA LYS A 57 -11.39 6.67 -3.17
C LYS A 57 -12.52 5.75 -3.61
N VAL A 58 -12.27 4.86 -4.57
CA VAL A 58 -13.25 3.88 -5.03
C VAL A 58 -13.33 2.70 -4.05
N LEU A 59 -12.18 2.22 -3.56
CA LEU A 59 -12.11 1.07 -2.66
C LEU A 59 -12.49 1.42 -1.21
N TYR A 60 -12.19 2.65 -0.76
CA TYR A 60 -12.37 3.11 0.61
C TYR A 60 -13.05 4.50 0.61
N PRO A 61 -14.37 4.58 0.36
CA PRO A 61 -15.14 5.84 0.35
C PRO A 61 -15.23 6.51 1.72
#